data_AF-D7BUT5-F1
#
_entry.id   AF-D7BUT5-F1
#
_cell.length_a   1.000
_cell.length_b   1.000
_cell.length_c   1.000
_cell.angle_alpha   90.00
_cell.angle_beta   90.00
_cell.angle_gamma   90.00
#
_symmetry.space_group_name_H-M   'P 1'
#
loop_
_entity.id
_entity.type
_entity.pdbx_description
1 polymer ?
#
loop_
_entity_poly.entity_id
_entity_poly.type
_entity_poly.pdbx_seq_one_letter_code
_entity_poly.pdbx_strand_id
1 'polypeptide(L)'
;MGLLQASAYLDGRPAVAETDLSVLTHVLWDSPAERPAVEREVLQLVNPDAREALDLADAIGELEAQLDAMAGQSREALSEWVIKKAHNKLAMAGKRLEKLREEAASAGRSTAAIDRVTGRQRAVRARVLTEALGVDASMVQAQL
;
A
#
# COMPACT_ATOMS: atom_id res chain seq x y z
N MET A 1 1.34 26.64 14.71
CA MET A 1 2.29 26.77 13.57
C MET A 1 3.76 26.82 14.02
N GLY A 2 4.14 27.58 15.05
CA GLY A 2 5.55 27.72 15.45
C GLY A 2 6.27 26.42 15.87
N LEU A 3 5.57 25.46 16.49
CA LEU A 3 6.21 24.22 16.97
C LEU A 3 6.72 23.33 15.83
N LEU A 4 5.92 23.15 14.78
CA LEU A 4 6.33 22.39 13.60
C LEU A 4 7.47 23.09 12.85
N GLN A 5 7.38 24.42 12.73
CA GLN A 5 8.44 25.24 12.12
C GLN A 5 9.74 25.16 12.91
N ALA A 6 9.67 25.13 14.25
CA ALA A 6 10.84 24.96 15.10
C ALA A 6 11.47 23.56 14.96
N SER A 7 10.66 22.50 14.89
CA SER A 7 11.13 21.13 14.62
C SER A 7 11.91 21.07 13.30
N ALA A 8 11.33 21.58 12.21
CA ALA A 8 11.99 21.63 10.92
C ALA A 8 13.29 22.45 10.94
N TYR A 9 13.27 23.61 11.59
CA TYR A 9 14.43 24.48 11.71
C TYR A 9 15.58 23.84 12.51
N LEU A 10 15.26 23.14 13.61
CA LEU A 10 16.24 22.41 14.42
C LEU A 10 16.86 21.25 13.65
N ASP A 11 16.13 20.65 12.71
CA ASP A 11 16.63 19.65 11.76
C ASP A 11 17.38 20.26 10.56
N GLY A 12 17.59 21.59 10.52
CA GLY A 12 18.26 22.28 9.42
C GLY A 12 17.44 22.32 8.13
N ARG A 13 16.13 22.04 8.19
CA ARG A 13 15.21 22.05 7.04
C ARG A 13 14.50 23.41 6.94
N PRO A 14 14.36 23.98 5.73
CA PRO A 14 13.71 25.27 5.54
C PRO A 14 12.17 25.20 5.56
N ALA A 15 11.60 23.99 5.58
CA ALA A 15 10.17 23.75 5.53
C ALA A 15 9.77 22.57 6.42
N VAL A 16 8.57 22.66 6.97
CA VAL A 16 7.91 21.58 7.73
C VAL A 16 7.67 20.39 6.82
N ALA A 17 8.00 19.20 7.32
CA ALA A 17 7.70 17.92 6.71
C ALA A 17 6.77 17.12 7.64
N GLU A 18 6.17 16.05 7.13
CA GLU A 18 5.23 15.24 7.92
C GLU A 18 5.87 14.54 9.12
N THR A 19 7.18 14.28 9.07
CA THR A 19 7.92 13.77 10.24
C THR A 19 7.85 14.73 11.43
N ASP A 20 7.68 16.03 11.19
CA ASP A 20 7.50 17.04 12.24
C ASP A 20 6.14 16.91 12.94
N LEU A 21 5.13 16.30 12.31
CA LEU A 21 3.81 16.08 12.91
C LEU A 21 3.87 15.11 14.09
N SER A 22 4.93 14.30 14.20
CA SER A 22 5.15 13.45 15.39
C SER A 22 5.18 14.25 16.69
N VAL A 23 5.62 15.51 16.66
CA VAL A 23 5.63 16.40 17.83
C VAL A 23 4.22 16.70 18.36
N LEU A 24 3.19 16.54 17.52
CA LEU A 24 1.80 16.75 17.88
C LEU A 24 1.29 15.73 18.91
N THR A 25 1.93 14.55 18.99
CA THR A 25 1.64 13.56 20.04
C THR A 25 1.87 14.08 21.45
N HIS A 26 2.68 15.13 21.59
CA HIS A 26 3.05 15.70 22.89
C HIS A 26 2.26 16.95 23.27
N VAL A 27 1.44 17.50 22.36
CA VAL A 27 0.78 18.81 22.56
C VAL A 27 -0.73 18.82 22.30
N LEU A 28 -1.30 17.73 21.77
CA LEU A 28 -2.73 17.66 21.41
C LEU A 28 -3.63 16.99 22.46
N TRP A 29 -3.11 16.63 23.65
CA TRP A 29 -3.91 16.04 24.74
C TRP A 29 -4.03 17.00 25.92
N ASP A 30 -5.20 17.03 26.56
CA ASP A 30 -5.47 17.84 27.76
C ASP A 30 -5.29 17.01 29.06
N SER A 31 -5.27 15.69 28.94
CA SER A 31 -5.01 14.78 30.05
C SER A 31 -4.11 13.59 29.65
N PRO A 32 -3.33 13.00 30.58
CA PRO A 32 -2.49 11.84 30.27
C PRO A 32 -3.24 10.63 29.74
N ALA A 33 -4.54 10.52 30.03
CA ALA A 33 -5.40 9.44 29.56
C ALA A 33 -5.71 9.51 28.05
N GLU A 34 -5.62 10.69 27.45
CA GLU A 34 -5.87 10.91 26.01
C GLU A 34 -4.65 10.62 25.13
N ARG A 35 -3.45 10.55 25.73
CA ARG A 35 -2.18 10.32 25.00
C ARG A 35 -2.24 9.15 24.02
N PRO A 36 -2.76 7.95 24.39
CA PRO A 36 -2.80 6.82 23.45
C PRO A 36 -3.73 7.07 22.26
N ALA A 37 -4.83 7.80 22.46
CA ALA A 37 -5.75 8.14 21.38
C ALA A 37 -5.10 9.16 20.42
N VAL A 38 -4.49 10.21 20.96
CA VAL A 38 -3.77 11.23 20.18
C VAL A 38 -2.60 10.63 19.41
N GLU A 39 -1.79 9.77 20.04
CA GLU A 39 -0.69 9.06 19.39
C GLU A 39 -1.19 8.26 18.19
N ARG A 40 -2.31 7.54 18.34
CA ARG A 40 -2.91 6.77 17.24
C ARG A 40 -3.39 7.64 16.09
N GLU A 41 -4.03 8.76 16.36
CA GLU A 41 -4.52 9.68 15.31
C GLU A 41 -3.36 10.37 14.58
N VAL A 42 -2.33 10.81 15.30
CA VAL A 42 -1.12 11.40 14.68
C VAL A 42 -0.38 10.37 13.85
N LEU A 43 -0.25 9.13 14.33
CA LEU A 43 0.38 8.05 13.57
C LEU A 43 -0.40 7.73 12.28
N GLN A 44 -1.74 7.76 12.35
CA GLN A 44 -2.59 7.65 11.17
C GLN A 44 -2.42 8.83 10.22
N LEU A 45 -2.23 10.05 10.73
CA LEU A 45 -2.07 11.24 9.89
C LEU A 45 -0.70 11.24 9.17
N VAL A 46 0.35 10.78 9.85
CA VAL A 46 1.71 10.69 9.30
C VAL A 46 1.88 9.48 8.39
N ASN A 47 1.06 8.45 8.56
CA ASN A 47 1.22 7.21 7.82
C ASN A 47 -0.11 6.54 7.39
N PRO A 48 -1.07 7.29 6.81
CA PRO A 48 -2.34 6.69 6.39
C PRO A 48 -2.14 5.73 5.22
N ASP A 49 -1.15 6.04 4.37
CA ASP A 49 -0.84 5.24 3.18
C ASP A 49 -0.22 3.89 3.54
N ALA A 50 0.60 3.79 4.58
CA ALA A 50 1.15 2.49 4.96
C ALA A 50 0.07 1.53 5.43
N ARG A 51 -0.96 2.02 6.14
CA ARG A 51 -2.07 1.15 6.57
C ARG A 51 -2.85 0.61 5.38
N GLU A 52 -3.24 1.48 4.46
CA GLU A 52 -3.98 1.04 3.28
C GLU A 52 -3.13 0.15 2.36
N ALA A 53 -1.83 0.43 2.23
CA ALA A 53 -0.90 -0.44 1.51
C ALA A 53 -0.79 -1.83 2.16
N LEU A 54 -0.81 -1.92 3.50
CA LEU A 54 -0.82 -3.20 4.23
C LEU A 54 -2.12 -3.96 3.99
N ASP A 55 -3.27 -3.30 4.08
CA ASP A 55 -4.58 -3.93 3.82
C ASP A 55 -4.64 -4.49 2.37
N LEU A 56 -4.11 -3.75 1.41
CA LEU A 56 -3.97 -4.21 0.02
C LEU A 56 -2.98 -5.37 -0.11
N ALA A 57 -1.87 -5.34 0.64
CA ALA A 57 -0.89 -6.42 0.64
C ALA A 57 -1.47 -7.74 1.17
N ASP A 58 -2.30 -7.68 2.21
CA ASP A 58 -3.01 -8.83 2.76
C ASP A 58 -4.00 -9.40 1.75
N ALA A 59 -4.79 -8.54 1.09
CA ALA A 59 -5.72 -8.96 0.05
C ALA A 59 -5.00 -9.61 -1.16
N ILE A 60 -3.84 -9.09 -1.55
CA ILE A 60 -2.99 -9.69 -2.60
C ILE A 60 -2.44 -11.04 -2.13
N GLY A 61 -1.99 -11.12 -0.87
CA GLY A 61 -1.49 -12.37 -0.29
C GLY A 61 -2.56 -13.46 -0.20
N GLU A 62 -3.81 -13.10 0.07
CA GLU A 62 -4.93 -14.04 0.05
C GLU A 62 -5.18 -14.61 -1.36
N LEU A 63 -5.06 -13.78 -2.41
CA LEU A 63 -5.20 -14.24 -3.79
C LEU A 63 -4.04 -15.14 -4.22
N GLU A 64 -2.83 -14.84 -3.77
CA GLU A 64 -1.66 -15.68 -3.97
C GLU A 64 -1.83 -17.05 -3.31
N ALA A 65 -2.27 -17.09 -2.05
CA ALA A 65 -2.56 -18.34 -1.35
C ALA A 65 -3.69 -19.15 -2.02
N GLN A 66 -4.71 -18.48 -2.56
CA GLN A 66 -5.76 -19.14 -3.34
C GLN A 66 -5.23 -19.74 -4.64
N LEU A 67 -4.33 -19.04 -5.34
CA LEU A 67 -3.67 -19.56 -6.54
C LEU A 67 -2.86 -20.83 -6.20
N ASP A 68 -2.06 -20.77 -5.13
CA ASP A 68 -1.25 -21.91 -4.68
C ASP A 68 -2.13 -23.12 -4.31
N ALA A 69 -3.28 -22.89 -3.65
CA ALA A 69 -4.24 -23.94 -3.32
C ALA A 69 -4.92 -24.56 -4.56
N MET A 70 -4.91 -23.87 -5.70
CA MET A 70 -5.42 -24.37 -6.98
C MET A 70 -4.35 -25.11 -7.79
N ALA A 71 -3.14 -25.29 -7.27
CA ALA A 71 -2.12 -26.09 -7.91
C ALA A 71 -2.64 -27.51 -8.23
N GLY A 72 -2.47 -27.93 -9.49
CA GLY A 72 -2.95 -29.24 -9.97
C GLY A 72 -4.43 -29.30 -10.35
N GLN A 73 -5.19 -28.21 -10.22
CA GLN A 73 -6.53 -28.10 -10.81
C GLN A 73 -6.46 -27.96 -12.34
N SER A 74 -7.59 -28.19 -13.02
CA SER A 74 -7.64 -28.02 -14.48
C SER A 74 -7.48 -26.54 -14.88
N ARG A 75 -7.03 -26.32 -16.11
CA ARG A 75 -6.86 -24.96 -16.67
C ARG A 75 -8.19 -24.22 -16.74
N GLU A 76 -9.29 -24.93 -16.97
CA GLU A 76 -10.64 -24.37 -16.99
C GLU A 76 -11.05 -23.85 -15.61
N ALA A 77 -10.78 -24.61 -14.55
CA ALA A 77 -11.05 -24.19 -13.17
C ALA A 77 -10.22 -22.96 -12.77
N LEU A 78 -8.93 -22.95 -13.15
CA LEU A 78 -8.06 -21.78 -12.96
C LEU A 78 -8.58 -20.56 -13.73
N SER A 79 -8.91 -20.72 -15.02
CA SER A 79 -9.43 -19.64 -15.86
C SER A 79 -10.73 -19.05 -15.31
N GLU A 80 -11.65 -19.90 -14.86
CA GLU A 80 -12.91 -19.47 -14.25
C GLU A 80 -12.69 -18.67 -12.97
N TRP A 81 -11.79 -19.13 -12.08
CA TRP A 81 -11.43 -18.39 -10.88
C TRP A 81 -10.79 -17.02 -11.20
N VAL A 82 -9.91 -16.97 -12.19
CA VAL A 82 -9.29 -15.70 -12.61
C VAL A 82 -10.33 -14.71 -13.09
N ILE A 83 -11.22 -15.13 -13.99
CA ILE A 83 -12.25 -14.27 -14.57
C ILE A 83 -13.22 -13.78 -13.49
N LYS A 84 -13.66 -14.67 -12.59
CA LYS A 84 -14.69 -14.35 -11.59
C LYS A 84 -14.17 -13.64 -10.35
N LYS A 85 -12.91 -13.86 -9.94
CA LYS A 85 -12.37 -13.36 -8.67
C LYS A 85 -11.07 -12.57 -8.82
N ALA A 86 -10.04 -13.18 -9.38
CA ALA A 86 -8.67 -12.65 -9.24
C ALA A 86 -8.42 -11.40 -10.09
N HIS A 87 -8.90 -11.39 -11.35
CA HIS A 87 -8.56 -10.33 -12.31
C HIS A 87 -9.00 -8.94 -11.83
N ASN A 88 -10.28 -8.79 -11.47
CA ASN A 88 -10.81 -7.51 -11.03
C ASN A 88 -10.19 -7.06 -9.70
N LYS A 89 -9.99 -7.96 -8.74
CA LYS A 89 -9.39 -7.62 -7.45
C LYS A 89 -7.94 -7.14 -7.61
N LEU A 90 -7.12 -7.83 -8.40
CA LEU A 90 -5.75 -7.42 -8.67
C LEU A 90 -5.71 -6.10 -9.45
N ALA A 91 -6.58 -5.90 -10.43
CA ALA A 91 -6.65 -4.65 -11.19
C ALA A 91 -7.06 -3.45 -10.31
N MET A 92 -8.05 -3.63 -9.43
CA MET A 92 -8.47 -2.59 -8.49
C MET A 92 -7.39 -2.28 -7.47
N ALA A 93 -6.72 -3.30 -6.91
CA ALA A 93 -5.60 -3.11 -6.00
C ALA A 93 -4.47 -2.32 -6.67
N GLY A 94 -4.10 -2.66 -7.90
CA GLY A 94 -3.09 -1.92 -8.67
C GLY A 94 -3.45 -0.45 -8.88
N LYS A 95 -4.70 -0.16 -9.30
CA LYS A 95 -5.18 1.22 -9.44
C LYS A 95 -5.16 1.99 -8.12
N ARG A 96 -5.51 1.34 -7.01
CA ARG A 96 -5.50 2.00 -5.70
C ARG A 96 -4.09 2.28 -5.22
N LEU A 97 -3.15 1.35 -5.40
CA LEU A 97 -1.74 1.54 -5.09
C LEU A 97 -1.13 2.70 -5.88
N GLU A 98 -1.46 2.86 -7.17
CA GLU A 98 -0.99 4.00 -7.96
C GLU A 98 -1.53 5.33 -7.41
N LYS A 99 -2.84 5.40 -7.14
CA LYS A 99 -3.44 6.61 -6.54
C LYS A 99 -2.83 6.93 -5.17
N LEU A 100 -2.60 5.91 -4.35
CA LEU A 100 -1.99 6.07 -3.03
C LEU A 100 -0.54 6.57 -3.15
N ARG A 101 0.20 6.10 -4.16
CA ARG A 101 1.55 6.56 -4.46
C ARG A 101 1.57 8.01 -4.92
N GLU A 102 0.63 8.42 -5.78
CA GLU A 102 0.47 9.82 -6.21
C GLU A 102 0.12 10.73 -5.02
N GLU A 103 -0.80 10.30 -4.16
CA GLU A 103 -1.21 10.99 -2.93
C GLU A 103 -0.02 11.12 -1.95
N ALA A 104 0.79 10.08 -1.79
CA ALA A 104 1.99 10.10 -0.97
C ALA A 104 3.06 11.03 -1.55
N ALA A 105 3.36 10.90 -2.85
CA ALA A 105 4.40 11.69 -3.50
C ALA A 105 4.04 13.19 -3.52
N SER A 106 2.78 13.54 -3.82
CA SER A 106 2.32 14.93 -3.84
C SER A 106 2.34 15.61 -2.47
N ALA A 107 2.18 14.84 -1.40
CA ALA A 107 2.31 15.29 -0.02
C ALA A 107 3.76 15.22 0.51
N GLY A 108 4.74 14.76 -0.29
CA GLY A 108 6.13 14.63 0.14
C GLY A 108 6.39 13.47 1.10
N ARG A 109 5.48 12.49 1.16
CA ARG A 109 5.59 11.29 2.01
C ARG A 109 6.40 10.20 1.34
N SER A 110 6.87 9.25 2.14
CA SER A 110 7.57 8.08 1.62
C SER A 110 6.64 7.15 0.82
N THR A 111 7.04 6.80 -0.40
CA THR A 111 6.34 5.81 -1.23
C THR A 111 6.87 4.39 -1.07
N ALA A 112 7.94 4.17 -0.30
CA ALA A 112 8.69 2.91 -0.31
C ALA A 112 7.86 1.69 0.11
N ALA A 113 6.91 1.84 1.03
CA ALA A 113 6.00 0.76 1.40
C ALA A 113 5.03 0.44 0.24
N ILE A 114 4.46 1.46 -0.38
CA ILE A 114 3.53 1.34 -1.50
C ILE A 114 4.22 0.69 -2.69
N ASP A 115 5.43 1.13 -3.03
CA ASP A 115 6.23 0.60 -4.14
C ASP A 115 6.52 -0.90 -3.97
N ARG A 116 6.82 -1.36 -2.74
CA ARG A 116 6.99 -2.79 -2.42
C ARG A 116 5.71 -3.60 -2.65
N VAL A 117 4.57 -3.09 -2.19
CA VAL A 117 3.28 -3.76 -2.39
C VAL A 117 2.89 -3.78 -3.87
N THR A 118 3.15 -2.70 -4.61
CA THR A 118 2.99 -2.64 -6.07
C THR A 118 3.82 -3.71 -6.77
N GLY A 119 5.10 -3.87 -6.40
CA GLY A 119 5.93 -4.95 -6.92
C GLY A 119 5.31 -6.34 -6.71
N ARG A 120 4.79 -6.60 -5.51
CA ARG A 120 4.10 -7.87 -5.18
C ARG A 120 2.82 -8.05 -6.00
N GLN A 121 1.98 -7.01 -6.11
CA GLN A 121 0.76 -7.04 -6.91
C GLN A 121 1.04 -7.44 -8.36
N ARG A 122 2.09 -6.84 -8.96
CA ARG A 122 2.49 -7.11 -10.34
C ARG A 122 2.98 -8.54 -10.51
N ALA A 123 3.78 -9.04 -9.57
CA ALA A 123 4.26 -10.42 -9.57
C ALA A 123 3.10 -11.43 -9.47
N VAL A 124 2.16 -11.24 -8.55
CA VAL A 124 0.99 -12.12 -8.41
C VAL A 124 0.11 -12.05 -9.66
N ARG A 125 -0.13 -10.86 -10.21
CA ARG A 125 -0.89 -10.71 -11.46
C ARG A 125 -0.23 -11.43 -12.62
N ALA A 126 1.10 -11.38 -12.73
CA ALA A 126 1.82 -12.11 -13.77
C ALA A 126 1.67 -13.63 -13.62
N ARG A 127 1.87 -14.16 -12.40
CA ARG A 127 1.64 -15.58 -12.10
C ARG A 127 0.22 -16.03 -12.47
N VAL A 128 -0.79 -15.27 -12.05
CA VAL A 128 -2.19 -15.55 -12.35
C VAL A 128 -2.44 -15.63 -13.86
N LEU A 129 -1.89 -14.71 -14.65
CA LEU A 129 -2.07 -14.71 -16.11
C LEU A 129 -1.31 -15.84 -16.80
N THR A 130 -0.10 -16.16 -16.35
CA THR A 130 0.71 -17.24 -16.94
C THR A 130 0.15 -18.62 -16.57
N GLU A 131 -0.17 -18.87 -15.31
CA GLU A 131 -0.63 -20.17 -14.82
C GLU A 131 -2.07 -20.48 -15.27
N ALA A 132 -2.98 -19.51 -15.25
CA ALA A 132 -4.37 -19.76 -15.63
C ALA A 132 -4.64 -19.60 -17.13
N LEU A 133 -4.09 -18.56 -17.75
CA LEU A 133 -4.40 -18.22 -19.13
C LEU A 133 -3.33 -18.67 -20.12
N GLY A 134 -2.18 -19.16 -19.66
CA GLY A 134 -1.07 -19.58 -20.53
C GLY A 134 -0.49 -18.43 -21.34
N VAL A 135 -0.63 -17.19 -20.85
CA VAL A 135 -0.05 -16.01 -21.48
C VAL A 135 1.46 -16.03 -21.23
N ASP A 136 2.24 -15.89 -22.30
CA ASP A 136 3.69 -15.84 -22.25
C ASP A 136 4.14 -14.71 -21.29
N ALA A 137 5.01 -15.04 -20.34
CA ALA A 137 5.48 -14.10 -19.31
C ALA A 137 6.10 -12.83 -19.92
N SER A 138 6.66 -12.95 -21.14
CA SER A 138 7.21 -11.84 -21.92
C SER A 138 6.15 -10.80 -22.35
N MET A 139 4.91 -11.22 -22.61
CA MET A 139 3.82 -10.31 -22.98
C MET A 139 3.24 -9.57 -21.76
N VAL A 140 3.34 -10.17 -20.58
CA VAL A 140 2.87 -9.56 -19.33
C VAL A 140 3.82 -8.47 -18.85
N GLN A 141 5.14 -8.65 -19.01
CA GLN A 141 6.13 -7.62 -18.68
C GLN A 141 6.01 -6.35 -19.52
N ALA A 142 5.46 -6.42 -20.73
CA ALA A 142 5.25 -5.25 -21.59
C ALA A 142 4.00 -4.41 -21.23
N GLN A 143 3.13 -4.92 -20.34
CA GLN A 143 1.88 -4.28 -19.91
C GLN A 143 1.86 -3.89 -18.42
N LEU A 144 2.95 -4.13 -17.69
CA LEU A 144 3.15 -3.78 -16.27
C LEU A 144 4.10 -2.59 -16.13
#